data_AF-A0AAW5BTI9-F1
#
_entry.id   AF-A0AAW5BTI9-F1
#
_cell.length_a   1.000
_cell.length_b   1.000
_cell.length_c   1.000
_cell.angle_alpha   90.00
_cell.angle_beta   90.00
_cell.angle_gamma   90.00
#
_symmetry.space_group_name_H-M   'P 1'
#
loop_
_entity.id
_entity.type
_entity.pdbx_description
1 polymer ?
#
loop_
_entity_poly.entity_id
_entity_poly.type
_entity_poly.pdbx_seq_one_letter_code
_entity_poly.pdbx_strand_id
1 'polypeptide(L)'
;MAIINKLDNTASVTYGGNPINSNSVSTVLLLQPTLLKAVDKLTASIGDTLTYTITVTNVSLNALTNLPFTDTIPTGATFVTGSFTVNGTAATPTVTNNTLTYTIPNIASLGTASVQFQVKVVGGTT
;
A
#
# COMPACT_ATOMS: atom_id res chain seq x y z
N MET A 1 -1.15 5.30 -20.26
CA MET A 1 -0.18 4.19 -20.42
C MET A 1 -0.80 2.97 -19.76
N ALA A 2 -1.00 1.86 -20.47
CA ALA A 2 -1.49 0.63 -19.84
C ALA A 2 -0.34 0.00 -19.03
N ILE A 3 -0.63 -0.40 -17.78
CA ILE A 3 0.33 -1.18 -16.99
C ILE A 3 0.35 -2.59 -17.58
N ILE A 4 1.48 -3.01 -18.14
CA ILE A 4 1.69 -4.40 -18.56
C ILE A 4 1.95 -5.23 -17.29
N ASN A 5 1.01 -6.10 -16.94
CA ASN A 5 1.04 -6.93 -15.72
C ASN A 5 0.96 -8.45 -16.02
N LYS A 6 0.96 -8.81 -17.30
CA LYS A 6 1.10 -10.18 -17.79
C LYS A 6 1.89 -10.20 -19.10
N LEU A 7 2.61 -11.29 -19.33
CA LEU A 7 3.25 -11.60 -20.59
C LEU A 7 2.53 -12.81 -21.22
N ASP A 8 1.88 -12.59 -22.36
CA ASP A 8 1.27 -13.65 -23.15
C ASP A 8 2.24 -14.09 -24.26
N ASN A 9 2.40 -15.40 -24.44
CA ASN A 9 3.26 -15.98 -25.46
C ASN A 9 2.51 -17.05 -26.26
N THR A 10 2.58 -16.95 -27.59
CA THR A 10 2.12 -17.96 -28.54
C THR A 10 3.25 -18.27 -29.52
N ALA A 11 3.29 -19.49 -30.03
CA ALA A 11 4.12 -19.88 -31.15
C ALA A 11 3.24 -20.08 -32.39
N SER A 12 3.85 -20.01 -33.58
CA SER A 12 3.18 -20.41 -34.81
C SER A 12 4.16 -21.13 -35.74
N VAL A 13 3.62 -22.05 -36.55
CA VAL A 13 4.30 -22.60 -37.72
C VAL A 13 3.48 -22.28 -38.96
N THR A 14 4.10 -22.22 -40.14
CA THR A 14 3.38 -22.03 -41.42
C THR A 14 3.41 -23.32 -42.23
N TYR A 15 2.25 -23.78 -42.68
CA TYR A 15 2.11 -24.97 -43.53
C TYR A 15 1.22 -24.66 -44.73
N GLY A 16 1.74 -24.85 -45.94
CA GLY A 16 1.01 -24.52 -47.17
C GLY A 16 0.59 -23.05 -47.28
N GLY A 17 1.36 -22.13 -46.70
CA GLY A 17 1.04 -20.69 -46.64
C GLY A 17 0.08 -20.27 -45.54
N ASN A 18 -0.44 -21.21 -44.73
CA ASN A 18 -1.38 -20.92 -43.65
C ASN A 18 -0.69 -21.02 -42.28
N PRO A 19 -0.89 -20.05 -41.37
CA PRO A 19 -0.38 -20.13 -40.02
C PRO A 19 -1.19 -21.13 -39.18
N ILE A 20 -0.49 -21.96 -38.43
CA ILE A 20 -1.03 -22.83 -37.39
C ILE A 20 -0.46 -22.33 -36.06
N ASN A 21 -1.32 -21.80 -35.19
CA ASN A 21 -0.92 -21.23 -33.91
C ASN A 21 -0.94 -22.29 -32.81
N SER A 22 -0.04 -22.18 -31.84
CA SER A 22 -0.09 -22.95 -30.60
C SER A 22 -1.20 -22.44 -29.67
N ASN A 23 -1.36 -23.08 -28.51
CA ASN A 23 -2.04 -22.46 -27.37
C ASN A 23 -1.30 -21.20 -26.89
N SER A 24 -1.98 -20.37 -26.12
CA SER A 24 -1.36 -19.25 -25.39
C SER A 24 -0.86 -19.71 -24.02
N VAL A 25 0.27 -19.15 -23.59
CA VAL A 25 0.81 -19.28 -22.24
C VAL A 25 0.97 -17.89 -21.64
N SER A 26 0.44 -17.68 -20.43
CA SER A 26 0.52 -16.39 -19.72
C SER A 26 1.44 -16.49 -18.51
N THR A 27 2.33 -15.51 -18.36
CA THR A 27 3.14 -15.29 -17.15
C THR A 27 2.64 -14.03 -16.44
N VAL A 28 2.23 -14.15 -15.18
CA VAL A 28 1.81 -12.99 -14.36
C VAL A 28 3.05 -12.29 -13.82
N LEU A 29 3.12 -10.97 -13.96
CA LEU A 29 4.18 -10.16 -13.37
C LEU A 29 3.74 -9.69 -11.98
N LEU A 30 4.52 -10.02 -10.95
CA LEU A 30 4.34 -9.46 -9.62
C LEU A 30 5.02 -8.09 -9.57
N LEU A 31 4.20 -7.05 -9.41
CA LEU A 31 4.65 -5.67 -9.32
C LEU A 31 4.63 -5.23 -7.86
N GLN A 32 5.61 -4.40 -7.48
CA GLN A 32 5.67 -3.81 -6.15
C GLN A 32 4.49 -2.84 -5.97
N PRO A 33 3.86 -2.79 -4.77
CA PRO A 33 2.83 -1.80 -4.50
C PRO A 33 3.41 -0.39 -4.47
N THR A 34 2.57 0.61 -4.72
CA THR A 34 2.93 2.03 -4.54
C THR A 34 2.34 2.58 -3.26
N LEU A 35 3.02 3.56 -2.64
CA LEU A 35 2.58 4.19 -1.40
C LEU A 35 2.49 5.71 -1.57
N LEU A 36 1.44 6.31 -1.03
CA LEU A 36 1.28 7.75 -0.90
C LEU A 36 0.95 8.08 0.55
N LYS A 37 1.69 9.02 1.16
CA LYS A 37 1.43 9.53 2.51
C LYS A 37 1.01 10.99 2.45
N ALA A 38 -0.05 11.31 3.18
CA ALA A 38 -0.57 12.66 3.35
C ALA A 38 -0.80 12.95 4.84
N VAL A 39 -0.85 14.24 5.15
CA VAL A 39 -1.23 14.77 6.47
C VAL A 39 -2.28 15.85 6.27
N ASP A 40 -3.20 15.97 7.22
CA ASP A 40 -4.28 16.97 7.19
C ASP A 40 -3.80 18.41 7.40
N LYS A 41 -2.66 18.61 8.09
CA LYS A 41 -2.06 19.93 8.32
C LYS A 41 -0.57 19.92 7.97
N LEU A 42 -0.14 20.90 7.18
CA LEU A 42 1.27 21.12 6.83
C LEU A 42 2.03 21.95 7.89
N THR A 43 1.30 22.62 8.77
CA THR A 43 1.83 23.41 9.89
C THR A 43 1.01 23.10 11.14
N ALA A 44 1.68 22.85 12.27
CA ALA A 44 1.03 22.49 13.53
C ALA A 44 1.72 23.15 14.72
N SER A 45 0.95 23.45 15.76
CA SER A 45 1.43 23.91 17.06
C SER A 45 1.46 22.76 18.06
N ILE A 46 2.21 22.94 19.16
CA ILE A 46 2.14 22.00 20.29
C ILE A 46 0.70 21.89 20.77
N GLY A 47 0.23 20.66 20.96
CA GLY A 47 -1.14 20.34 21.33
C GLY A 47 -2.04 19.96 20.15
N ASP A 48 -1.66 20.28 18.91
CA ASP A 48 -2.42 19.86 17.72
C ASP A 48 -2.44 18.33 17.57
N THR A 49 -3.55 17.83 17.04
CA THR A 49 -3.62 16.49 16.47
C THR A 49 -3.43 16.57 14.97
N LEU A 50 -2.57 15.70 14.43
CA LEU A 50 -2.35 15.49 13.00
C LEU A 50 -2.90 14.13 12.60
N THR A 51 -3.61 14.09 11.49
CA THR A 51 -4.14 12.86 10.89
C THR A 51 -3.28 12.49 9.69
N TYR A 52 -2.58 11.36 9.78
CA TYR A 52 -1.84 10.79 8.66
C TYR A 52 -2.74 9.82 7.89
N THR A 53 -2.70 9.93 6.56
CA THR A 53 -3.36 9.00 5.63
C THR A 53 -2.32 8.39 4.70
N ILE A 54 -2.24 7.07 4.69
CA ILE A 54 -1.36 6.30 3.80
C ILE A 54 -2.22 5.47 2.87
N THR A 55 -2.08 5.69 1.56
CA THR A 55 -2.70 4.87 0.53
C THR A 55 -1.68 3.90 -0.03
N VAL A 56 -1.95 2.60 0.13
CA VAL A 56 -1.18 1.50 -0.47
C VAL A 56 -1.95 1.00 -1.68
N THR A 57 -1.35 1.05 -2.87
CA THR A 57 -1.97 0.60 -4.12
C THR A 57 -1.33 -0.70 -4.58
N ASN A 58 -2.13 -1.76 -4.70
CA ASN A 58 -1.72 -2.97 -5.37
C ASN A 58 -1.84 -2.77 -6.89
N VAL A 59 -0.72 -2.76 -7.59
CA VAL A 59 -0.69 -2.62 -9.07
C VAL A 59 -0.59 -3.96 -9.80
N SER A 60 -0.59 -5.07 -9.06
CA SER A 60 -0.51 -6.43 -9.60
C SER A 60 -1.91 -7.04 -9.83
N LEU A 61 -1.96 -8.11 -10.64
CA LEU A 61 -3.19 -8.88 -10.89
C LEU A 61 -3.52 -9.91 -9.81
N ASN A 62 -2.64 -10.07 -8.83
CA ASN A 62 -2.86 -10.96 -7.70
C ASN A 62 -3.16 -10.13 -6.45
N ALA A 63 -3.93 -10.68 -5.52
CA ALA A 63 -4.11 -10.04 -4.22
C ALA A 63 -2.79 -10.02 -3.45
N LEU A 64 -2.52 -8.92 -2.74
CA LEU A 64 -1.44 -8.87 -1.75
C LEU A 64 -2.05 -9.27 -0.40
N THR A 65 -1.52 -10.34 0.20
CA THR A 65 -1.99 -10.84 1.50
C THR A 65 -0.89 -10.69 2.54
N ASN A 66 -1.30 -10.45 3.79
CA ASN A 66 -0.41 -10.31 4.94
C ASN A 66 0.75 -9.32 4.70
N LEU A 67 0.45 -8.16 4.10
CA LEU A 67 1.46 -7.17 3.74
C LEU A 67 1.93 -6.40 4.99
N PRO A 68 3.21 -6.48 5.38
CA PRO A 68 3.72 -5.70 6.50
C PRO A 68 3.68 -4.20 6.20
N PHE A 69 3.18 -3.43 7.15
CA PHE A 69 3.14 -1.97 7.16
C PHE A 69 3.96 -1.45 8.33
N THR A 70 4.77 -0.44 8.07
CA THR A 70 5.53 0.27 9.10
C THR A 70 5.51 1.77 8.85
N ASP A 71 5.45 2.53 9.94
CA ASP A 71 5.59 3.97 9.93
C ASP A 71 6.32 4.43 11.19
N THR A 72 7.09 5.51 11.10
CA THR A 72 7.75 6.11 12.25
C THR A 72 6.93 7.31 12.74
N ILE A 73 6.56 7.29 14.02
CA ILE A 73 5.95 8.42 14.71
C ILE A 73 7.03 9.51 14.81
N PRO A 74 6.80 10.71 14.23
CA PRO A 74 7.77 11.79 14.26
C PRO A 74 8.22 12.12 15.68
N THR A 75 9.49 12.52 15.83
CA THR A 75 9.98 13.07 17.10
C THR A 75 9.15 14.29 17.49
N GLY A 76 8.86 14.45 18.79
CA GLY A 76 7.99 15.52 19.26
C GLY A 76 6.49 15.25 19.07
N ALA A 77 6.10 14.05 18.63
CA ALA A 77 4.70 13.63 18.59
C ALA A 77 4.48 12.31 19.37
N THR A 78 3.26 12.11 19.87
CA THR A 78 2.81 10.85 20.48
C THR A 78 1.65 10.27 19.69
N PHE A 79 1.64 8.95 19.50
CA PHE A 79 0.52 8.28 18.85
C PHE A 79 -0.76 8.41 19.68
N VAL A 80 -1.90 8.66 19.02
CA VAL A 80 -3.22 8.70 19.65
C VAL A 80 -3.80 7.29 19.62
N THR A 81 -3.81 6.60 20.76
CA THR A 81 -4.37 5.25 20.90
C THR A 81 -5.82 5.19 20.42
N GLY A 82 -6.16 4.15 19.64
CA GLY A 82 -7.50 3.96 19.09
C GLY A 82 -7.79 4.76 17.80
N SER A 83 -6.85 5.58 17.32
CA SER A 83 -7.03 6.34 16.07
C SER A 83 -6.71 5.54 14.80
N PHE A 84 -6.13 4.34 14.93
CA PHE A 84 -5.68 3.57 13.79
C PHE A 84 -6.84 2.87 13.07
N THR A 85 -6.96 3.09 11.77
CA THR A 85 -7.96 2.44 10.93
C THR A 85 -7.36 1.92 9.64
N VAL A 86 -7.97 0.86 9.10
CA VAL A 86 -7.70 0.34 7.76
C VAL A 86 -9.02 0.30 7.00
N ASN A 87 -9.08 1.01 5.87
CA ASN A 87 -10.30 1.18 5.07
C ASN A 87 -11.49 1.69 5.89
N GLY A 88 -11.23 2.62 6.83
CA GLY A 88 -12.24 3.18 7.74
C GLY A 88 -12.69 2.25 8.87
N THR A 89 -12.18 1.01 8.93
CA THR A 89 -12.45 0.07 10.02
C THR A 89 -11.36 0.17 11.08
N ALA A 90 -11.75 0.25 12.36
CA ALA A 90 -10.80 0.28 13.47
C ALA A 90 -9.93 -0.98 13.49
N ALA A 91 -8.63 -0.79 13.74
CA ALA A 91 -7.66 -1.87 13.87
C ALA A 91 -6.61 -1.52 14.93
N THR A 92 -5.90 -2.53 15.43
CA THR A 92 -4.90 -2.36 16.49
C THR A 92 -3.49 -2.56 15.93
N PRO A 93 -2.69 -1.50 15.78
CA PRO A 93 -1.28 -1.62 15.44
C PRO A 93 -0.45 -1.93 16.68
N THR A 94 0.78 -2.39 16.48
CA THR A 94 1.81 -2.39 17.53
C THR A 94 2.60 -1.10 17.45
N VAL A 95 2.87 -0.47 18.60
CA VAL A 95 3.72 0.72 18.67
C VAL A 95 4.85 0.45 19.66
N THR A 96 6.09 0.49 19.20
CA THR A 96 7.29 0.25 20.01
C THR A 96 8.42 1.14 19.53
N ASN A 97 9.12 1.83 20.43
CA ASN A 97 10.23 2.73 20.10
C ASN A 97 9.88 3.70 18.96
N ASN A 98 8.76 4.42 19.08
CA ASN A 98 8.23 5.34 18.06
C ASN A 98 7.97 4.71 16.68
N THR A 99 7.99 3.38 16.56
CA THR A 99 7.68 2.67 15.32
C THR A 99 6.30 2.04 15.45
N LEU A 100 5.42 2.40 14.53
CA LEU A 100 4.12 1.80 14.34
C LEU A 100 4.26 0.66 13.33
N THR A 101 3.75 -0.52 13.67
CA THR A 101 3.70 -1.68 12.77
C THR A 101 2.31 -2.29 12.72
N TYR A 102 1.94 -2.81 11.55
CA TYR A 102 0.69 -3.51 11.31
C TYR A 102 0.85 -4.49 10.14
N THR A 103 -0.01 -5.49 10.03
CA THR A 103 -0.07 -6.38 8.86
C THR A 103 -1.39 -6.15 8.15
N ILE A 104 -1.36 -5.57 6.94
CA ILE A 104 -2.55 -5.38 6.12
C ILE A 104 -2.98 -6.76 5.61
N PRO A 105 -4.16 -7.27 6.00
CA PRO A 105 -4.51 -8.68 5.74
C PRO A 105 -4.67 -8.98 4.25
N ASN A 106 -5.29 -8.07 3.51
CA ASN A 106 -5.60 -8.24 2.11
C ASN A 106 -5.72 -6.88 1.38
N ILE A 107 -5.11 -6.80 0.22
CA ILE A 107 -5.38 -5.78 -0.80
C ILE A 107 -5.73 -6.53 -2.08
N ALA A 108 -6.97 -6.38 -2.55
CA ALA A 108 -7.42 -7.01 -3.80
C ALA A 108 -6.51 -6.63 -4.98
N SER A 109 -6.51 -7.46 -6.03
CA SER A 109 -5.81 -7.15 -7.27
C SER A 109 -6.27 -5.80 -7.81
N LEU A 110 -5.32 -4.96 -8.24
CA LEU A 110 -5.57 -3.59 -8.68
C LEU A 110 -6.28 -2.68 -7.65
N GLY A 111 -6.39 -3.13 -6.39
CA GLY A 111 -7.10 -2.45 -5.32
C GLY A 111 -6.19 -1.56 -4.46
N THR A 112 -6.80 -0.91 -3.47
CA THR A 112 -6.10 -0.04 -2.52
C THR A 112 -6.45 -0.39 -1.08
N ALA A 113 -5.50 -0.16 -0.17
CA ALA A 113 -5.76 -0.04 1.25
C ALA A 113 -5.47 1.39 1.71
N SER A 114 -6.36 1.96 2.50
CA SER A 114 -6.17 3.26 3.17
C SER A 114 -5.93 3.03 4.65
N VAL A 115 -4.72 3.33 5.12
CA VAL A 115 -4.32 3.29 6.52
C VAL A 115 -4.38 4.71 7.06
N GLN A 116 -5.06 4.92 8.18
CA GLN A 116 -5.08 6.22 8.87
C GLN A 116 -4.67 6.07 10.32
N PHE A 117 -3.96 7.06 10.84
CA PHE A 117 -3.69 7.20 12.26
C PHE A 117 -3.46 8.65 12.66
N GLN A 118 -3.64 8.94 13.95
CA GLN A 118 -3.41 10.26 14.49
C GLN A 118 -2.20 10.29 15.41
N VAL A 119 -1.52 11.44 15.42
CA VAL A 119 -0.51 11.77 16.43
C VAL A 119 -0.84 13.11 17.06
N LYS A 120 -0.51 13.27 18.33
CA LYS A 120 -0.58 14.55 19.04
C LYS A 120 0.81 15.17 19.11
N VAL A 121 0.94 16.43 18.70
CA VAL A 121 2.18 17.19 18.82
C VAL A 121 2.41 17.52 20.29
N VAL A 122 3.53 17.07 20.85
CA VAL A 122 3.91 17.26 22.26
C VAL A 122 5.21 18.06 22.42
N GLY A 123 5.94 18.31 21.34
CA GLY A 123 7.13 19.15 21.35
C GLY A 123 7.75 19.27 19.95
N GLY A 124 8.76 20.12 19.81
CA GLY A 124 9.65 20.15 18.65
C GLY A 124 11.08 19.96 19.15
N THR A 125 11.88 19.14 18.47
CA THR A 125 13.34 19.26 18.60
C THR A 125 13.76 20.49 17.81
N THR A 126 14.22 21.53 18.52
CA THR A 126 15.06 22.58 17.92
C THR A 126 16.38 22.02 17.46
#